data_AF-C4RG89-F1
#
_entry.id   AF-C4RG89-F1
#
_cell.length_a   1.000
_cell.length_b   1.000
_cell.length_c   1.000
_cell.angle_alpha   90.00
_cell.angle_beta   90.00
_cell.angle_gamma   90.00
#
_symmetry.space_group_name_H-M   'P 1'
#
loop_
_entity.id
_entity.type
_entity.pdbx_description
1 polymer ?
#
loop_
_entity_poly.entity_id
_entity_poly.type
_entity_poly.pdbx_seq_one_letter_code
_entity_poly.pdbx_strand_id
1 'polypeptide(L)'
;MVMTRTGQAVSRLACFRSVAVALAAAVFFTGGGLLAATPAAAATLDELAGSPAAADLDVMTFNLRYASSSRPNSWAQRRPAMRELLTAEQPDLIGTQEGLAGQLANIKQDLGSRYELIGVGREGGTRGEYMAIFYDNTRLQPLEQHHFWLSDTPEVVGSNTWGGGSIRMVTWVRFRDVVTGGQLYAVNTHLDNASALARERAAQLIRARLAALAPGLPIVLTGDFNSGPWAGSPVYDVLVRQAGLVDTWTAAAATGPAYGTYHNYQPLVAGGARIDWILATRGVTVSAAAINTYGSGSGQFPSDHLPVQARLRLPVATTSEVTLVNRATGKCLDVYASSLVDGADAGLWTCNGGANQRWRIDEAAGGNYRLINLASSKALDVNGCGTADGTKIQQWSWLNNACQRWSLIDTEDGWMRLENVNSGKVADVADCGTTDGTTVRLWAWLNNYCQQWQARS
;
A
#
# COMPACT_ATOMS: atom_id res chain seq x y z
N MET A 1 -18.17 -2.97 84.82
CA MET A 1 -18.54 -1.81 85.65
C MET A 1 -18.29 -0.56 84.82
N VAL A 2 -19.36 0.18 84.53
CA VAL A 2 -19.47 1.59 84.09
C VAL A 2 -19.04 1.98 82.65
N MET A 3 -20.05 2.46 81.91
CA MET A 3 -20.02 3.27 80.68
C MET A 3 -19.57 4.71 80.94
N THR A 4 -19.06 5.41 79.92
CA THR A 4 -19.57 6.71 79.35
C THR A 4 -18.57 7.20 78.28
N ARG A 5 -18.97 7.42 77.01
CA ARG A 5 -19.70 8.53 76.37
C ARG A 5 -18.88 9.82 76.09
N THR A 6 -18.75 10.09 74.78
CA THR A 6 -18.98 11.37 74.05
C THR A 6 -18.06 12.58 74.24
N GLY A 7 -17.73 13.21 73.10
CA GLY A 7 -18.04 14.64 72.93
C GLY A 7 -16.93 15.57 72.43
N GLN A 8 -16.86 15.72 71.11
CA GLN A 8 -16.77 16.98 70.34
C GLN A 8 -16.01 18.23 70.87
N ALA A 9 -15.13 18.72 69.97
CA ALA A 9 -15.16 20.05 69.31
C ALA A 9 -14.08 21.10 69.63
N VAL A 10 -14.00 22.05 68.67
CA VAL A 10 -13.63 23.48 68.79
C VAL A 10 -12.12 23.79 68.53
N SER A 11 -11.73 24.17 67.30
CA SER A 11 -11.53 25.58 66.84
C SER A 11 -10.03 25.96 66.69
N ARG A 12 -9.54 26.99 65.98
CA ARG A 12 -10.09 28.19 65.33
C ARG A 12 -8.94 28.98 64.63
N LEU A 13 -9.33 30.06 63.92
CA LEU A 13 -8.58 31.28 63.52
C LEU A 13 -7.46 31.16 62.44
N ALA A 14 -7.21 32.12 61.53
CA ALA A 14 -7.79 33.45 61.23
C ALA A 14 -7.15 34.10 59.96
N CYS A 15 -7.74 35.25 59.55
CA CYS A 15 -7.22 36.42 58.81
C CYS A 15 -7.42 36.46 57.27
N PHE A 16 -8.34 37.29 56.74
CA PHE A 16 -8.26 38.73 56.32
C PHE A 16 -7.66 38.87 54.90
N ARG A 17 -8.18 39.61 53.89
CA ARG A 17 -8.98 40.85 53.77
C ARG A 17 -9.53 40.99 52.31
N SER A 18 -10.73 41.59 52.15
CA SER A 18 -11.10 42.65 51.16
C SER A 18 -11.13 42.33 49.64
N VAL A 19 -12.03 42.83 48.76
CA VAL A 19 -13.06 43.89 48.80
C VAL A 19 -13.98 43.82 47.53
N ALA A 20 -15.22 44.30 47.71
CA ALA A 20 -16.19 44.90 46.77
C ALA A 20 -16.85 44.12 45.60
N VAL A 21 -18.18 44.10 45.72
CA VAL A 21 -19.23 43.84 44.74
C VAL A 21 -19.48 45.09 43.88
N ALA A 22 -19.72 44.91 42.59
CA ALA A 22 -20.51 45.83 41.78
C ALA A 22 -21.49 45.03 40.90
N LEU A 23 -22.79 45.23 41.15
CA LEU A 23 -23.87 44.81 40.25
C LEU A 23 -23.91 45.75 39.03
N ALA A 24 -24.04 45.19 37.83
CA ALA A 24 -24.57 45.94 36.69
C ALA A 24 -25.41 45.03 35.77
N ALA A 25 -26.70 45.38 35.70
CA ALA A 25 -27.67 45.24 34.63
C ALA A 25 -27.61 44.04 33.67
N ALA A 26 -28.67 43.23 33.72
CA ALA A 26 -29.07 42.31 32.66
C ALA A 26 -29.43 43.10 31.39
N VAL A 27 -28.69 42.84 30.31
CA VAL A 27 -29.09 43.18 28.94
C VAL A 27 -29.59 41.91 28.28
N PHE A 28 -30.86 41.87 27.92
CA PHE A 28 -31.42 40.83 27.06
C PHE A 28 -30.82 40.96 25.66
N PHE A 29 -29.85 40.12 25.33
CA PHE A 29 -29.51 39.83 23.94
C PHE A 29 -30.31 38.59 23.50
N THR A 30 -31.34 38.84 22.70
CA THR A 30 -31.85 37.83 21.76
C THR A 30 -30.80 37.66 20.66
N GLY A 31 -29.96 36.64 20.78
CA GLY A 31 -28.91 36.33 19.82
C GLY A 31 -28.66 34.83 19.78
N GLY A 32 -28.78 34.23 18.60
CA GLY A 32 -28.66 32.79 18.39
C GLY A 32 -27.38 32.22 19.02
N GLY A 33 -27.55 31.13 19.76
CA GLY A 33 -26.43 30.35 20.27
C GLY A 33 -25.63 29.79 19.11
N LEU A 34 -24.51 30.44 18.79
CA LEU A 34 -23.38 29.76 18.16
C LEU A 34 -22.87 28.75 19.19
N LEU A 35 -23.26 27.48 19.01
CA LEU A 35 -22.51 26.36 19.57
C LEU A 35 -21.08 26.51 19.05
N ALA A 36 -20.17 26.97 19.91
CA ALA A 36 -18.76 26.92 19.63
C ALA A 36 -18.42 25.43 19.47
N ALA A 37 -18.25 24.98 18.22
CA ALA A 37 -17.69 23.67 17.95
C ALA A 37 -16.32 23.63 18.63
N THR A 38 -16.16 22.73 19.60
CA THR A 38 -14.82 22.35 20.06
C THR A 38 -14.01 21.99 18.83
N PRO A 39 -12.83 22.58 18.60
CA PRO A 39 -12.01 22.18 17.46
C PRO A 39 -11.79 20.67 17.57
N ALA A 40 -12.08 19.95 16.48
CA ALA A 40 -11.76 18.54 16.41
C ALA A 40 -10.26 18.39 16.69
N ALA A 41 -9.88 17.41 17.52
CA ALA A 41 -8.48 17.06 17.68
C ALA A 41 -7.88 16.78 16.30
N ALA A 42 -6.68 17.32 16.02
CA ALA A 42 -6.01 17.06 14.76
C ALA A 42 -5.77 15.55 14.60
N ALA A 43 -5.88 15.04 13.37
CA ALA A 43 -5.57 13.64 13.10
C ALA A 43 -4.12 13.34 13.45
N THR A 44 -3.84 12.11 13.89
CA THR A 44 -2.52 11.76 14.44
C THR A 44 -1.40 11.94 13.42
N LEU A 45 -1.63 11.60 12.15
CA LEU A 45 -0.65 11.81 11.08
C LEU A 45 -0.45 13.30 10.74
N ASP A 46 -1.47 14.13 10.94
CA ASP A 46 -1.37 15.57 10.68
C ASP A 46 -0.45 16.26 11.68
N GLU A 47 -0.45 15.81 12.94
CA GLU A 47 0.48 16.30 13.96
C GLU A 47 1.94 15.97 13.62
N LEU A 48 2.18 14.85 12.92
CA LEU A 48 3.52 14.38 12.58
C LEU A 48 4.06 14.92 11.24
N ALA A 49 3.19 15.09 10.25
CA ALA A 49 3.59 15.40 8.87
C ALA A 49 2.87 16.61 8.24
N GLY A 50 2.06 17.36 9.03
CA GLY A 50 1.18 18.42 8.51
C GLY A 50 -0.03 17.84 7.79
N SER A 51 -0.90 18.66 7.20
CA SER A 51 -2.05 18.13 6.44
C SER A 51 -1.60 17.35 5.18
N PRO A 52 -2.34 16.30 4.75
CA PRO A 52 -1.96 15.49 3.60
C PRO A 52 -2.00 16.31 2.32
N ALA A 53 -0.98 16.15 1.46
CA ALA A 53 -1.08 16.63 0.09
C ALA A 53 -2.06 15.73 -0.71
N ALA A 54 -2.63 16.25 -1.80
CA ALA A 54 -3.59 15.49 -2.62
C ALA A 54 -3.04 14.13 -3.12
N ALA A 55 -1.72 14.01 -3.30
CA ALA A 55 -1.07 12.78 -3.73
C ALA A 55 -0.70 11.81 -2.59
N ASP A 56 -0.85 12.23 -1.33
CA ASP A 56 -0.55 11.39 -0.17
C ASP A 56 -1.75 10.49 0.14
N LEU A 57 -1.49 9.24 0.49
CA LEU A 57 -2.47 8.20 0.81
C LEU A 57 -2.29 7.80 2.26
N ASP A 58 -3.31 8.08 3.09
CA ASP A 58 -3.32 7.70 4.50
C ASP A 58 -3.88 6.30 4.65
N VAL A 59 -3.07 5.41 5.21
CA VAL A 59 -3.38 3.99 5.36
C VAL A 59 -3.41 3.61 6.83
N MET A 60 -4.39 2.79 7.21
CA MET A 60 -4.51 2.22 8.54
C MET A 60 -4.60 0.69 8.47
N THR A 61 -3.94 0.00 9.40
CA THR A 61 -4.28 -1.39 9.76
C THR A 61 -4.84 -1.41 11.16
N PHE A 62 -5.95 -2.13 11.36
CA PHE A 62 -6.62 -2.15 12.64
C PHE A 62 -7.37 -3.46 12.93
N ASN A 63 -6.86 -4.26 13.85
CA ASN A 63 -7.60 -5.39 14.41
C ASN A 63 -8.73 -4.83 15.28
N LEU A 64 -9.98 -5.14 14.92
CA LEU A 64 -11.17 -4.52 15.49
C LEU A 64 -11.61 -5.14 16.81
N ARG A 65 -11.03 -6.29 17.19
CA ARG A 65 -11.59 -7.24 18.14
C ARG A 65 -12.99 -7.68 17.75
N TYR A 66 -13.22 -8.98 17.57
CA TYR A 66 -14.55 -9.47 17.21
C TYR A 66 -15.66 -8.96 18.17
N ALA A 67 -16.87 -8.82 17.63
CA ALA A 67 -17.98 -8.17 18.34
C ALA A 67 -18.61 -9.01 19.47
N SER A 68 -17.85 -9.27 20.54
CA SER A 68 -18.34 -9.90 21.77
C SER A 68 -19.40 -9.06 22.47
N SER A 69 -20.38 -9.72 23.08
CA SER A 69 -21.36 -9.11 23.98
C SER A 69 -20.90 -9.07 25.44
N SER A 70 -19.81 -9.77 25.78
CA SER A 70 -19.27 -9.84 27.14
C SER A 70 -18.72 -8.50 27.60
N ARG A 71 -18.98 -8.15 28.86
CA ARG A 71 -18.42 -6.96 29.52
C ARG A 71 -17.25 -7.35 30.43
N PRO A 72 -16.28 -6.44 30.67
CA PRO A 72 -16.10 -5.14 30.00
C PRO A 72 -15.68 -5.29 28.53
N ASN A 73 -15.65 -4.18 27.77
CA ASN A 73 -15.19 -4.12 26.37
C ASN A 73 -16.06 -4.86 25.34
N SER A 74 -17.36 -5.00 25.62
CA SER A 74 -18.32 -5.46 24.61
C SER A 74 -18.31 -4.53 23.38
N TRP A 75 -18.69 -5.04 22.21
CA TRP A 75 -18.77 -4.22 20.99
C TRP A 75 -19.64 -2.98 21.19
N ALA A 76 -20.76 -3.12 21.91
CA ALA A 76 -21.64 -1.99 22.23
C ALA A 76 -20.93 -0.88 23.04
N GLN A 77 -19.98 -1.23 23.91
CA GLN A 77 -19.17 -0.25 24.65
C GLN A 77 -18.07 0.38 23.78
N ARG A 78 -17.52 -0.39 22.84
CA ARG A 78 -16.40 0.04 22.00
C ARG A 78 -16.81 0.86 20.77
N ARG A 79 -17.98 0.59 20.20
CA ARG A 79 -18.46 1.21 18.95
C ARG A 79 -18.41 2.75 18.98
N PRO A 80 -18.81 3.47 20.04
CA PRO A 80 -18.70 4.93 20.08
C PRO A 80 -17.25 5.42 19.93
N ALA A 81 -16.31 4.83 20.68
CA ALA A 81 -14.88 5.14 20.59
C ALA A 81 -14.30 4.79 19.21
N MET A 82 -14.73 3.67 18.61
CA MET A 82 -14.36 3.27 17.25
C MET A 82 -14.81 4.31 16.22
N ARG A 83 -16.07 4.75 16.31
CA ARG A 83 -16.61 5.79 15.42
C ARG A 83 -15.84 7.10 15.57
N GLU A 84 -15.63 7.56 16.79
CA GLU A 84 -14.91 8.82 17.03
C GLU A 84 -13.48 8.78 16.46
N LEU A 85 -12.75 7.71 16.72
CA LEU A 85 -11.42 7.48 16.16
C LEU A 85 -11.43 7.53 14.62
N LEU A 86 -12.25 6.70 13.97
CA LEU A 86 -12.20 6.58 12.51
C LEU A 86 -12.75 7.84 11.81
N THR A 87 -13.71 8.55 12.41
CA THR A 87 -14.21 9.84 11.89
C THR A 87 -13.21 10.97 12.06
N ALA A 88 -12.36 10.94 13.10
CA ALA A 88 -11.29 11.91 13.28
C ALA A 88 -10.13 11.66 12.31
N GLU A 89 -9.73 10.40 12.14
CA GLU A 89 -8.54 10.04 11.37
C GLU A 89 -8.78 9.93 9.86
N GLN A 90 -10.01 9.59 9.44
CA GLN A 90 -10.44 9.49 8.03
C GLN A 90 -9.40 8.90 7.04
N PRO A 91 -8.87 7.68 7.28
CA PRO A 91 -7.85 7.09 6.40
C PRO A 91 -8.44 6.81 5.02
N ASP A 92 -7.67 6.97 3.94
CA ASP A 92 -8.13 6.60 2.59
C ASP A 92 -8.32 5.09 2.43
N LEU A 93 -7.55 4.29 3.17
CA LEU A 93 -7.54 2.83 3.11
C LEU A 93 -7.39 2.23 4.52
N ILE A 94 -8.25 1.28 4.88
CA ILE A 94 -8.20 0.58 6.17
C ILE A 94 -8.24 -0.94 5.96
N GLY A 95 -7.15 -1.62 6.32
CA GLY A 95 -7.16 -3.06 6.50
C GLY A 95 -7.64 -3.42 7.90
N THR A 96 -8.75 -4.16 8.00
CA THR A 96 -9.35 -4.56 9.27
C THR A 96 -9.27 -6.06 9.51
N GLN A 97 -9.12 -6.47 10.76
CA GLN A 97 -9.09 -7.88 11.17
C GLN A 97 -10.13 -8.14 12.26
N GLU A 98 -10.54 -9.41 12.43
CA GLU A 98 -11.55 -9.89 13.41
C GLU A 98 -12.98 -9.35 13.25
N GLY A 99 -13.23 -8.49 12.28
CA GLY A 99 -14.56 -7.92 12.06
C GLY A 99 -15.59 -9.00 11.71
N LEU A 100 -16.70 -9.04 12.45
CA LEU A 100 -17.87 -9.85 12.08
C LEU A 100 -18.79 -9.06 11.14
N ALA A 101 -19.59 -9.73 10.31
CA ALA A 101 -20.45 -9.07 9.31
C ALA A 101 -21.30 -7.91 9.89
N GLY A 102 -21.97 -8.13 11.03
CA GLY A 102 -22.75 -7.08 11.70
C GLY A 102 -21.90 -5.94 12.28
N GLN A 103 -20.69 -6.25 12.75
CA GLN A 103 -19.73 -5.25 13.25
C GLN A 103 -19.23 -4.35 12.12
N LEU A 104 -18.87 -4.95 10.98
CA LEU A 104 -18.44 -4.21 9.79
C LEU A 104 -19.58 -3.35 9.23
N ALA A 105 -20.82 -3.85 9.24
CA ALA A 105 -21.98 -3.07 8.83
C ALA A 105 -22.22 -1.85 9.76
N ASN A 106 -22.00 -2.02 11.07
CA ASN A 106 -22.05 -0.91 12.03
C ASN A 106 -20.98 0.14 11.73
N ILE A 107 -19.73 -0.27 11.49
CA ILE A 107 -18.64 0.64 11.15
C ILE A 107 -18.93 1.36 9.82
N LYS A 108 -19.37 0.64 8.77
CA LYS A 108 -19.77 1.25 7.50
C LYS A 108 -20.86 2.31 7.69
N GLN A 109 -21.88 2.00 8.49
CA GLN A 109 -22.96 2.95 8.81
C GLN A 109 -22.41 4.20 9.49
N ASP A 110 -21.50 4.03 10.45
CA ASP A 110 -20.91 5.14 11.22
C ASP A 110 -19.99 6.04 10.36
N LEU A 111 -19.32 5.46 9.36
CA LEU A 111 -18.45 6.18 8.42
C LEU A 111 -19.20 6.84 7.25
N GLY A 112 -20.46 6.47 7.03
CA GLY A 112 -21.31 7.05 5.99
C GLY A 112 -20.93 6.64 4.57
N SER A 113 -21.45 7.38 3.59
CA SER A 113 -21.37 7.02 2.16
C SER A 113 -19.99 7.23 1.53
N ARG A 114 -19.06 7.88 2.23
CA ARG A 114 -17.66 8.05 1.78
C ARG A 114 -16.92 6.71 1.76
N TYR A 115 -17.27 5.78 2.66
CA TYR A 115 -16.55 4.53 2.79
C TYR A 115 -17.32 3.36 2.22
N GLU A 116 -16.63 2.56 1.41
CA GLU A 116 -17.07 1.23 0.99
C GLU A 116 -16.16 0.15 1.58
N LEU A 117 -16.63 -1.09 1.50
CA LEU A 117 -16.04 -2.27 2.13
C LEU A 117 -15.94 -3.40 1.12
N ILE A 118 -14.78 -4.04 1.02
CA ILE A 118 -14.58 -5.30 0.28
C ILE A 118 -14.06 -6.37 1.24
N GLY A 119 -14.66 -7.56 1.22
CA GLY A 119 -14.29 -8.66 2.10
C GLY A 119 -15.31 -9.79 2.09
N VAL A 120 -14.86 -11.00 2.41
CA VAL A 120 -15.70 -12.16 2.70
C VAL A 120 -15.32 -12.75 4.06
N GLY A 121 -16.29 -13.32 4.76
CA GLY A 121 -16.03 -14.02 6.02
C GLY A 121 -15.19 -15.26 5.78
N ARG A 122 -14.25 -15.54 6.70
CA ARG A 122 -13.27 -16.64 6.55
C ARG A 122 -13.89 -18.03 6.48
N GLU A 123 -15.14 -18.22 6.87
CA GLU A 123 -15.88 -19.48 6.73
C GLU A 123 -16.83 -19.48 5.51
N GLY A 124 -16.73 -18.46 4.66
CA GLY A 124 -17.54 -18.26 3.46
C GLY A 124 -18.74 -17.34 3.67
N GLY A 125 -19.03 -16.51 2.67
CA GLY A 125 -20.14 -15.56 2.70
C GLY A 125 -20.01 -14.59 3.87
N THR A 126 -21.00 -14.61 4.76
CA THR A 126 -21.04 -13.76 5.97
C THR A 126 -20.58 -14.43 7.25
N ARG A 127 -20.06 -15.66 7.16
CA ARG A 127 -19.67 -16.47 8.33
C ARG A 127 -18.21 -16.25 8.74
N GLY A 128 -18.01 -16.18 10.04
CA GLY A 128 -16.70 -15.97 10.65
C GLY A 128 -16.20 -14.53 10.55
N GLU A 129 -14.98 -14.33 11.01
CA GLU A 129 -14.28 -13.05 10.96
C GLU A 129 -13.80 -12.73 9.53
N TYR A 130 -13.64 -11.44 9.27
CA TYR A 130 -13.21 -10.91 7.98
C TYR A 130 -11.78 -10.34 8.08
N MET A 131 -11.09 -10.42 6.95
CA MET A 131 -9.93 -9.58 6.64
C MET A 131 -10.40 -8.52 5.64
N ALA A 132 -11.20 -7.58 6.14
CA ALA A 132 -11.95 -6.62 5.34
C ALA A 132 -11.10 -5.39 4.97
N ILE A 133 -11.31 -4.84 3.78
CA ILE A 133 -10.69 -3.59 3.35
C ILE A 133 -11.77 -2.52 3.23
N PHE A 134 -11.73 -1.52 4.09
CA PHE A 134 -12.47 -0.28 3.88
C PHE A 134 -11.65 0.69 3.04
N TYR A 135 -12.31 1.48 2.22
CA TYR A 135 -11.66 2.48 1.39
C TYR A 135 -12.56 3.68 1.17
N ASP A 136 -11.94 4.85 1.01
CA ASP A 136 -12.61 6.06 0.56
C ASP A 136 -13.02 5.91 -0.91
N ASN A 137 -14.31 5.73 -1.16
CA ASN A 137 -14.87 5.51 -2.49
C ASN A 137 -14.88 6.76 -3.38
N THR A 138 -14.56 7.93 -2.81
CA THR A 138 -14.39 9.18 -3.57
C THR A 138 -13.00 9.28 -4.18
N ARG A 139 -12.06 8.44 -3.72
CA ARG A 139 -10.66 8.41 -4.18
C ARG A 139 -10.26 7.07 -4.80
N LEU A 140 -10.57 5.97 -4.14
CA LEU A 140 -10.11 4.64 -4.54
C LEU A 140 -11.24 3.90 -5.28
N GLN A 141 -11.04 3.69 -6.58
CA GLN A 141 -11.93 2.91 -7.43
C GLN A 141 -11.44 1.46 -7.53
N PRO A 142 -12.17 0.45 -7.04
CA PRO A 142 -11.78 -0.94 -7.20
C PRO A 142 -11.86 -1.35 -8.66
N LEU A 143 -10.82 -2.00 -9.16
CA LEU A 143 -10.73 -2.53 -10.53
C LEU A 143 -10.84 -4.05 -10.55
N GLU A 144 -10.32 -4.71 -9.50
CA GLU A 144 -10.23 -6.16 -9.39
C GLU A 144 -10.09 -6.51 -7.90
N GLN A 145 -10.68 -7.63 -7.48
CA GLN A 145 -10.60 -8.08 -6.10
C GLN A 145 -10.60 -9.60 -6.03
N HIS A 146 -9.86 -10.16 -5.10
CA HIS A 146 -9.86 -11.60 -4.84
C HIS A 146 -9.59 -11.89 -3.36
N HIS A 147 -9.82 -13.15 -3.00
CA HIS A 147 -9.58 -13.70 -1.67
C HIS A 147 -8.96 -15.08 -1.81
N PHE A 148 -8.14 -15.47 -0.85
CA PHE A 148 -7.63 -16.84 -0.75
C PHE A 148 -7.33 -17.23 0.70
N TRP A 149 -7.45 -18.51 1.01
CA TRP A 149 -7.22 -19.08 2.33
C TRP A 149 -5.75 -19.45 2.53
N LEU A 150 -5.29 -19.29 3.77
CA LEU A 150 -3.90 -19.56 4.15
C LEU A 150 -3.77 -21.04 4.51
N SER A 151 -3.68 -21.87 3.46
CA SER A 151 -3.58 -23.32 3.53
C SER A 151 -2.91 -23.90 2.26
N ASP A 152 -2.75 -25.22 2.19
CA ASP A 152 -2.32 -25.94 0.98
C ASP A 152 -3.39 -25.92 -0.14
N THR A 153 -4.63 -25.56 0.20
CA THR A 153 -5.76 -25.48 -0.74
C THR A 153 -6.36 -24.07 -0.72
N PRO A 154 -5.61 -23.04 -1.15
CA PRO A 154 -5.97 -21.64 -0.96
C PRO A 154 -7.30 -21.23 -1.58
N GLU A 155 -7.80 -21.97 -2.58
CA GLU A 155 -9.07 -21.62 -3.25
C GLU A 155 -10.27 -22.33 -2.63
N VAL A 156 -10.04 -23.21 -1.65
CA VAL A 156 -11.10 -23.89 -0.91
C VAL A 156 -11.50 -23.02 0.28
N VAL A 157 -12.72 -22.51 0.22
CA VAL A 157 -13.36 -21.72 1.27
C VAL A 157 -13.26 -22.43 2.62
N GLY A 158 -12.71 -21.77 3.62
CA GLY A 158 -12.63 -22.29 4.99
C GLY A 158 -11.50 -23.29 5.24
N SER A 159 -10.58 -23.48 4.30
CA SER A 159 -9.49 -24.46 4.46
C SER A 159 -8.46 -24.06 5.52
N ASN A 160 -7.94 -25.05 6.24
CA ASN A 160 -6.90 -24.92 7.27
C ASN A 160 -6.08 -26.22 7.37
N THR A 161 -5.26 -26.49 6.35
CA THR A 161 -4.50 -27.76 6.24
C THR A 161 -3.20 -27.77 7.04
N TRP A 162 -2.73 -26.61 7.50
CA TRP A 162 -1.48 -26.49 8.28
C TRP A 162 -1.68 -26.64 9.79
N GLY A 163 -2.92 -26.89 10.23
CA GLY A 163 -3.24 -27.05 11.65
C GLY A 163 -3.14 -25.75 12.44
N GLY A 164 -3.48 -24.61 11.83
CA GLY A 164 -3.62 -23.34 12.56
C GLY A 164 -4.75 -23.40 13.58
N GLY A 165 -4.71 -22.55 14.60
CA GLY A 165 -5.78 -22.46 15.61
C GLY A 165 -7.10 -21.94 15.04
N SER A 166 -7.03 -21.14 13.97
CA SER A 166 -8.19 -20.60 13.27
C SER A 166 -8.02 -20.71 11.76
N ILE A 167 -9.14 -20.70 11.02
CA ILE A 167 -9.12 -20.46 9.57
C ILE A 167 -8.59 -19.05 9.34
N ARG A 168 -7.62 -18.90 8.44
CA ARG A 168 -7.01 -17.60 8.09
C ARG A 168 -7.05 -17.40 6.58
N MET A 169 -7.11 -16.14 6.13
CA MET A 169 -7.23 -15.81 4.71
C MET A 169 -6.70 -14.40 4.43
N VAL A 170 -6.57 -14.09 3.14
CA VAL A 170 -6.18 -12.79 2.61
C VAL A 170 -7.33 -12.23 1.78
N THR A 171 -7.51 -10.91 1.85
CA THR A 171 -8.27 -10.13 0.87
C THR A 171 -7.30 -9.22 0.15
N TRP A 172 -7.41 -9.12 -1.18
CA TRP A 172 -6.72 -8.07 -1.91
C TRP A 172 -7.61 -7.41 -2.95
N VAL A 173 -7.33 -6.14 -3.21
CA VAL A 173 -8.01 -5.31 -4.20
C VAL A 173 -6.99 -4.52 -4.99
N ARG A 174 -7.11 -4.52 -6.31
CA ARG A 174 -6.41 -3.56 -7.17
C ARG A 174 -7.28 -2.32 -7.31
N PHE A 175 -6.76 -1.19 -6.86
CA PHE A 175 -7.42 0.11 -6.94
C PHE A 175 -6.81 0.98 -8.03
N ARG A 176 -7.64 1.82 -8.65
CA ARG A 176 -7.21 3.08 -9.25
C ARG A 176 -7.41 4.18 -8.22
N ASP A 177 -6.38 4.97 -7.98
CA ASP A 177 -6.50 6.25 -7.27
C ASP A 177 -6.93 7.31 -8.30
N VAL A 178 -8.17 7.80 -8.20
CA VAL A 178 -8.71 8.76 -9.17
C VAL A 178 -8.14 10.16 -9.00
N VAL A 179 -7.52 10.46 -7.85
CA VAL A 179 -6.88 11.75 -7.57
C VAL A 179 -5.52 11.82 -8.27
N THR A 180 -4.73 10.76 -8.17
CA THR A 180 -3.38 10.72 -8.77
C THR A 180 -3.35 10.08 -10.17
N GLY A 181 -4.39 9.32 -10.54
CA GLY A 181 -4.43 8.51 -11.74
C GLY A 181 -3.65 7.18 -11.64
N GLY A 182 -2.90 6.96 -10.55
CA GLY A 182 -2.12 5.76 -10.30
C GLY A 182 -2.97 4.54 -9.95
N GLN A 183 -2.31 3.38 -9.83
CA GLN A 183 -2.93 2.16 -9.34
C GLN A 183 -2.11 1.54 -8.21
N LEU A 184 -2.76 0.79 -7.33
CA LEU A 184 -2.10 0.03 -6.28
C LEU A 184 -2.81 -1.30 -6.02
N TYR A 185 -2.11 -2.24 -5.41
CA TYR A 185 -2.70 -3.38 -4.74
C TYR A 185 -2.78 -3.11 -3.24
N ALA A 186 -3.99 -3.08 -2.69
CA ALA A 186 -4.23 -3.14 -1.26
C ALA A 186 -4.43 -4.60 -0.84
N VAL A 187 -3.64 -5.07 0.12
CA VAL A 187 -3.68 -6.45 0.61
C VAL A 187 -3.89 -6.41 2.13
N ASN A 188 -4.77 -7.25 2.65
CA ASN A 188 -5.05 -7.34 4.08
C ASN A 188 -5.09 -8.80 4.54
N THR A 189 -4.50 -9.08 5.69
CA THR A 189 -4.41 -10.43 6.26
C THR A 189 -4.53 -10.44 7.78
N HIS A 190 -4.78 -11.61 8.34
CA HIS A 190 -4.64 -11.90 9.76
C HIS A 190 -3.99 -13.29 9.87
N LEU A 191 -2.77 -13.36 10.38
CA LEU A 191 -2.06 -14.64 10.52
C LEU A 191 -2.45 -15.39 11.78
N ASP A 192 -2.13 -16.68 11.81
CA ASP A 192 -2.53 -17.56 12.91
C ASP A 192 -1.84 -17.18 14.24
N ASN A 193 -2.60 -17.14 15.33
CA ASN A 193 -2.08 -16.82 16.65
C ASN A 193 -1.45 -18.02 17.37
N ALA A 194 -1.91 -19.24 17.07
CA ALA A 194 -1.49 -20.44 17.79
C ALA A 194 -0.25 -21.12 17.20
N SER A 195 -0.16 -21.22 15.87
CA SER A 195 0.83 -22.03 15.17
C SER A 195 1.88 -21.17 14.45
N ALA A 196 3.11 -21.18 14.96
CA ALA A 196 4.26 -20.54 14.30
C ALA A 196 4.51 -21.12 12.90
N LEU A 197 4.34 -22.44 12.73
CA LEU A 197 4.45 -23.10 11.43
C LEU A 197 3.41 -22.56 10.44
N ALA A 198 2.15 -22.41 10.87
CA ALA A 198 1.10 -21.88 10.02
C ALA A 198 1.39 -20.41 9.62
N ARG A 199 1.92 -19.59 10.54
CA ARG A 199 2.35 -18.21 10.22
C ARG A 199 3.45 -18.18 9.18
N GLU A 200 4.48 -19.01 9.32
CA GLU A 200 5.59 -19.05 8.37
C GLU A 200 5.12 -19.51 6.99
N ARG A 201 4.33 -20.59 6.92
CA ARG A 201 3.73 -21.05 5.66
C ARG A 201 2.81 -20.02 5.02
N ALA A 202 2.03 -19.30 5.84
CA ALA A 202 1.19 -18.20 5.36
C ALA A 202 2.03 -17.07 4.76
N ALA A 203 3.12 -16.66 5.40
CA ALA A 203 4.02 -15.64 4.86
C ALA A 203 4.61 -16.09 3.50
N GLN A 204 5.00 -17.36 3.39
CA GLN A 204 5.51 -17.93 2.13
C GLN A 204 4.46 -17.93 1.01
N LEU A 205 3.23 -18.33 1.32
CA LEU A 205 2.11 -18.29 0.37
C LEU A 205 1.78 -16.85 -0.04
N ILE A 206 1.72 -15.92 0.91
CA ILE A 206 1.49 -14.49 0.63
C ILE A 206 2.56 -13.98 -0.32
N ARG A 207 3.85 -14.19 -0.02
CA ARG A 207 4.95 -13.80 -0.92
C ARG A 207 4.77 -14.36 -2.33
N ALA A 208 4.45 -15.64 -2.46
CA ALA A 208 4.23 -16.27 -3.76
C ALA A 208 3.05 -15.65 -4.53
N ARG A 209 1.96 -15.32 -3.82
CA ARG A 209 0.79 -14.65 -4.40
C ARG A 209 1.08 -13.21 -4.81
N LEU A 210 1.83 -12.46 -4.01
CA LEU A 210 2.26 -11.10 -4.34
C LEU A 210 3.14 -11.08 -5.60
N ALA A 211 4.07 -12.03 -5.73
CA ALA A 211 4.93 -12.15 -6.91
C ALA A 211 4.17 -12.49 -8.21
N ALA A 212 2.94 -13.02 -8.10
CA ALA A 212 2.08 -13.35 -9.23
C ALA A 212 1.11 -12.21 -9.63
N LEU A 213 1.06 -11.11 -8.86
CA LEU A 213 0.28 -9.92 -9.21
C LEU A 213 0.89 -9.20 -10.42
N ALA A 214 0.13 -8.27 -11.02
CA ALA A 214 0.65 -7.48 -12.13
C ALA A 214 1.92 -6.73 -11.69
N PRO A 215 3.04 -6.89 -12.39
CA PRO A 215 4.30 -6.24 -12.03
C PRO A 215 4.19 -4.72 -12.22
N GLY A 216 5.01 -3.96 -11.49
CA GLY A 216 5.12 -2.51 -11.59
C GLY A 216 4.08 -1.71 -10.79
N LEU A 217 3.12 -2.36 -10.13
CA LEU A 217 2.17 -1.69 -9.26
C LEU A 217 2.62 -1.73 -7.79
N PRO A 218 2.54 -0.60 -7.06
CA PRO A 218 2.83 -0.59 -5.63
C PRO A 218 1.84 -1.48 -4.86
N ILE A 219 2.37 -2.21 -3.90
CA ILE A 219 1.62 -3.04 -2.95
C ILE A 219 1.63 -2.32 -1.60
N VAL A 220 0.46 -2.27 -0.96
CA VAL A 220 0.29 -1.88 0.44
C VAL A 220 -0.35 -3.06 1.16
N LEU A 221 0.43 -3.74 2.00
CA LEU A 221 0.02 -4.90 2.78
C LEU A 221 -0.21 -4.49 4.24
N THR A 222 -1.43 -4.69 4.70
CA THR A 222 -1.90 -4.43 6.08
C THR A 222 -2.18 -5.77 6.77
N GLY A 223 -2.13 -5.78 8.10
CA GLY A 223 -2.56 -6.96 8.83
C GLY A 223 -2.15 -7.00 10.29
N ASP A 224 -2.80 -7.93 10.99
CA ASP A 224 -2.32 -8.51 12.25
C ASP A 224 -1.53 -9.78 11.92
N PHE A 225 -0.22 -9.74 12.14
CA PHE A 225 0.68 -10.82 11.77
C PHE A 225 0.90 -11.83 12.89
N ASN A 226 0.35 -11.61 14.10
CA ASN A 226 0.59 -12.43 15.29
C ASN A 226 2.09 -12.79 15.50
N SER A 227 2.95 -11.91 15.03
CA SER A 227 4.41 -12.05 14.97
C SER A 227 4.98 -10.64 14.97
N GLY A 228 6.14 -10.44 15.59
CA GLY A 228 6.80 -9.14 15.68
C GLY A 228 8.05 -9.04 14.78
N PRO A 229 8.57 -7.82 14.55
CA PRO A 229 9.66 -7.54 13.61
C PRO A 229 11.04 -7.73 14.26
N TRP A 230 11.18 -8.68 15.18
CA TRP A 230 12.46 -8.91 15.87
C TRP A 230 13.46 -9.62 14.97
N ALA A 231 14.75 -9.52 15.31
CA ALA A 231 15.82 -10.20 14.60
C ALA A 231 15.56 -11.72 14.55
N GLY A 232 15.58 -12.29 13.34
CA GLY A 232 15.30 -13.71 13.10
C GLY A 232 13.81 -14.09 13.07
N SER A 233 12.88 -13.13 13.02
CA SER A 233 11.44 -13.41 12.83
C SER A 233 11.18 -14.00 11.43
N PRO A 234 10.74 -15.27 11.30
CA PRO A 234 10.58 -15.91 9.99
C PRO A 234 9.55 -15.20 9.11
N VAL A 235 8.43 -14.78 9.70
CA VAL A 235 7.36 -14.06 9.00
C VAL A 235 7.88 -12.73 8.44
N TYR A 236 8.56 -11.95 9.28
CA TYR A 236 9.08 -10.65 8.89
C TYR A 236 10.17 -10.78 7.82
N ASP A 237 11.04 -11.78 7.95
CA ASP A 237 12.11 -12.06 6.99
C ASP A 237 11.54 -12.43 5.61
N VAL A 238 10.50 -13.26 5.56
CA VAL A 238 9.84 -13.64 4.31
C VAL A 238 9.18 -12.44 3.64
N LEU A 239 8.44 -11.62 4.37
CA LEU A 239 7.67 -10.51 3.78
C LEU A 239 8.53 -9.29 3.46
N VAL A 240 9.49 -8.93 4.32
CA VAL A 240 10.30 -7.72 4.15
C VAL A 240 11.56 -8.01 3.35
N ARG A 241 12.33 -9.05 3.73
CA ARG A 241 13.62 -9.31 3.08
C ARG A 241 13.48 -10.09 1.78
N GLN A 242 12.62 -11.11 1.74
CA GLN A 242 12.50 -11.99 0.58
C GLN A 242 11.45 -11.51 -0.43
N ALA A 243 10.30 -11.00 0.01
CA ALA A 243 9.30 -10.41 -0.89
C ALA A 243 9.65 -8.97 -1.31
N GLY A 244 10.67 -8.36 -0.68
CA GLY A 244 11.16 -7.03 -1.02
C GLY A 244 10.26 -5.88 -0.58
N LEU A 245 9.30 -6.10 0.32
CA LEU A 245 8.53 -5.04 0.95
C LEU A 245 9.37 -4.28 1.99
N VAL A 246 8.89 -3.11 2.42
CA VAL A 246 9.45 -2.32 3.50
C VAL A 246 8.41 -2.13 4.60
N ASP A 247 8.83 -2.19 5.87
CA ASP A 247 7.97 -1.84 7.00
C ASP A 247 7.88 -0.32 7.11
N THR A 248 6.67 0.22 6.97
CA THR A 248 6.44 1.67 6.94
C THR A 248 6.86 2.34 8.24
N TRP A 249 6.78 1.65 9.39
CA TRP A 249 7.27 2.19 10.66
C TRP A 249 8.76 2.49 10.61
N THR A 250 9.55 1.59 10.01
CA THR A 250 11.01 1.75 9.90
C THR A 250 11.43 2.67 8.76
N ALA A 251 10.58 2.83 7.75
CA ALA A 251 10.86 3.66 6.58
C ALA A 251 10.36 5.11 6.72
N ALA A 252 9.55 5.41 7.74
CA ALA A 252 8.94 6.72 7.92
C ALA A 252 9.96 7.83 8.23
N ALA A 253 9.77 8.99 7.62
CA ALA A 253 10.55 10.19 7.93
C ALA A 253 10.25 10.74 9.34
N ALA A 254 9.01 10.60 9.80
CA ALA A 254 8.59 10.94 11.16
C ALA A 254 7.78 9.80 11.79
N THR A 255 8.01 9.52 13.08
CA THR A 255 7.24 8.52 13.82
C THR A 255 6.68 9.11 15.10
N GLY A 256 5.45 8.73 15.45
CA GLY A 256 4.92 8.93 16.79
C GLY A 256 5.62 8.05 17.84
N PRO A 257 5.25 8.15 19.13
CA PRO A 257 5.81 7.29 20.16
C PRO A 257 5.52 5.80 19.89
N ALA A 258 6.51 4.95 20.12
CA ALA A 258 6.38 3.51 19.92
C ALA A 258 5.61 2.86 21.08
N TYR A 259 4.63 2.02 20.76
CA TYR A 259 3.91 1.18 21.72
C TYR A 259 3.76 -0.24 21.20
N GLY A 260 3.53 -1.20 22.09
CA GLY A 260 3.03 -2.50 21.69
C GLY A 260 1.65 -2.36 21.05
N THR A 261 1.45 -2.96 19.87
CA THR A 261 0.20 -2.78 19.12
C THR A 261 -0.94 -3.60 19.70
N TYR A 262 -0.64 -4.69 20.40
CA TYR A 262 -1.60 -5.44 21.21
C TYR A 262 -1.46 -5.10 22.68
N HIS A 263 -2.56 -4.71 23.33
CA HIS A 263 -2.58 -4.33 24.74
C HIS A 263 -3.65 -5.03 25.56
N ASN A 264 -4.59 -5.78 24.96
CA ASN A 264 -5.61 -6.54 25.69
C ASN A 264 -6.40 -5.69 26.71
N TYR A 265 -6.67 -4.43 26.37
CA TYR A 265 -7.28 -3.44 27.27
C TYR A 265 -6.50 -3.15 28.56
N GLN A 266 -5.23 -3.53 28.64
CA GLN A 266 -4.32 -3.19 29.74
C GLN A 266 -3.61 -1.85 29.46
N PRO A 267 -2.92 -1.26 30.47
CA PRO A 267 -2.07 -0.10 30.25
C PRO A 267 -1.08 -0.31 29.10
N LEU A 268 -0.87 0.74 28.30
CA LEU A 268 -0.02 0.67 27.12
C LEU A 268 1.45 0.47 27.50
N VAL A 269 2.14 -0.36 26.72
CA VAL A 269 3.57 -0.67 26.93
C VAL A 269 4.40 0.10 25.92
N ALA A 270 5.11 1.14 26.37
CA ALA A 270 6.03 1.90 25.53
C ALA A 270 7.15 0.98 24.99
N GLY A 271 7.44 1.06 23.69
CA GLY A 271 8.40 0.20 23.02
C GLY A 271 8.03 -1.29 22.99
N GLY A 272 6.77 -1.63 23.30
CA GLY A 272 6.27 -3.01 23.26
C GLY A 272 6.27 -3.61 21.85
N ALA A 273 5.95 -4.91 21.76
CA ALA A 273 5.96 -5.63 20.51
C ALA A 273 4.88 -5.12 19.53
N ARG A 274 5.30 -4.78 18.30
CA ARG A 274 4.40 -4.50 17.18
C ARG A 274 4.08 -5.81 16.47
N ILE A 275 2.84 -6.27 16.54
CA ILE A 275 2.37 -7.43 15.76
C ILE A 275 1.46 -7.04 14.59
N ASP A 276 1.03 -5.77 14.57
CA ASP A 276 0.26 -5.17 13.49
C ASP A 276 1.18 -4.29 12.65
N TRP A 277 1.22 -4.52 11.33
CA TRP A 277 2.14 -3.81 10.44
C TRP A 277 1.44 -3.27 9.19
N ILE A 278 2.01 -2.19 8.66
CA ILE A 278 1.79 -1.77 7.28
C ILE A 278 3.13 -1.98 6.57
N LEU A 279 3.11 -2.82 5.53
CA LEU A 279 4.23 -3.06 4.65
C LEU A 279 3.92 -2.45 3.27
N ALA A 280 4.92 -1.90 2.60
CA ALA A 280 4.76 -1.30 1.28
C ALA A 280 5.84 -1.76 0.30
N THR A 281 5.60 -1.66 -1.01
CA THR A 281 6.66 -1.86 -2.02
C THR A 281 7.80 -0.87 -1.78
N ARG A 282 9.05 -1.32 -1.94
CA ARG A 282 10.22 -0.44 -1.88
C ARG A 282 10.10 0.70 -2.90
N GLY A 283 10.43 1.92 -2.49
CA GLY A 283 10.28 3.13 -3.31
C GLY A 283 8.99 3.91 -3.03
N VAL A 284 8.06 3.34 -2.25
CA VAL A 284 7.00 4.14 -1.61
C VAL A 284 7.64 5.06 -0.57
N THR A 285 7.37 6.36 -0.69
CA THR A 285 7.78 7.34 0.33
C THR A 285 6.83 7.24 1.52
N VAL A 286 7.39 7.20 2.72
CA VAL A 286 6.61 7.17 3.97
C VAL A 286 6.88 8.47 4.74
N SER A 287 5.95 9.40 4.71
CA SER A 287 6.12 10.71 5.35
C SER A 287 6.00 10.60 6.87
N ALA A 288 5.02 9.83 7.35
CA ALA A 288 4.85 9.58 8.77
C ALA A 288 4.29 8.18 9.03
N ALA A 289 4.59 7.63 10.21
CA ALA A 289 3.93 6.45 10.75
C ALA A 289 3.58 6.65 12.23
N ALA A 290 2.44 6.13 12.66
CA ALA A 290 1.94 6.30 14.02
C ALA A 290 1.32 5.00 14.55
N ILE A 291 1.46 4.79 15.87
CA ILE A 291 0.66 3.84 16.63
C ILE A 291 -0.29 4.70 17.45
N ASN A 292 -1.53 4.80 17.01
CA ASN A 292 -2.46 5.78 17.55
C ASN A 292 -3.06 5.25 18.87
N THR A 293 -2.82 5.99 19.95
CA THR A 293 -3.15 5.62 21.33
C THR A 293 -4.52 6.13 21.79
N TYR A 294 -5.40 6.49 20.85
CA TYR A 294 -6.76 6.96 21.17
C TYR A 294 -7.47 6.01 22.14
N GLY A 295 -8.16 6.59 23.12
CA GLY A 295 -8.84 5.85 24.20
C GLY A 295 -8.02 5.69 25.48
N SER A 296 -6.70 5.90 25.44
CA SER A 296 -5.81 5.79 26.62
C SER A 296 -6.13 6.77 27.76
N GLY A 297 -6.80 7.89 27.47
CA GLY A 297 -7.20 8.91 28.46
C GLY A 297 -8.71 8.97 28.78
N SER A 298 -9.57 8.35 27.97
CA SER A 298 -11.04 8.46 28.07
C SER A 298 -11.73 7.26 28.75
N GLY A 299 -10.97 6.19 29.02
CA GLY A 299 -11.44 5.02 29.77
C GLY A 299 -12.04 3.88 28.93
N GLN A 300 -12.13 4.02 27.60
CA GLN A 300 -12.58 2.95 26.70
C GLN A 300 -11.77 2.95 25.40
N PHE A 301 -10.96 1.92 25.21
CA PHE A 301 -10.32 1.68 23.92
C PHE A 301 -11.33 1.18 22.88
N PRO A 302 -11.17 1.54 21.60
CA PRO A 302 -11.97 1.02 20.49
C PRO A 302 -11.73 -0.47 20.22
N SER A 303 -10.55 -0.99 20.56
CA SER A 303 -10.14 -2.40 20.39
C SER A 303 -9.12 -2.80 21.48
N ASP A 304 -8.73 -4.07 21.55
CA ASP A 304 -7.55 -4.53 22.30
C ASP A 304 -6.23 -4.35 21.54
N HIS A 305 -6.32 -3.89 20.29
CA HIS A 305 -5.20 -3.42 19.51
C HIS A 305 -5.23 -1.90 19.37
N LEU A 306 -4.05 -1.31 19.16
CA LEU A 306 -3.89 0.05 18.70
C LEU A 306 -3.84 0.04 17.16
N PRO A 307 -4.56 0.95 16.48
CA PRO A 307 -4.41 1.12 15.04
C PRO A 307 -3.00 1.59 14.69
N VAL A 308 -2.41 0.98 13.67
CA VAL A 308 -1.16 1.46 13.06
C VAL A 308 -1.52 2.22 11.81
N GLN A 309 -0.92 3.39 11.64
CA GLN A 309 -1.20 4.31 10.55
C GLN A 309 0.10 4.69 9.82
N ALA A 310 -0.01 4.97 8.53
CA ALA A 310 1.09 5.53 7.75
C ALA A 310 0.58 6.46 6.65
N ARG A 311 1.28 7.58 6.45
CA ARG A 311 1.09 8.48 5.30
C ARG A 311 2.07 8.11 4.20
N LEU A 312 1.53 7.64 3.09
CA LEU A 312 2.30 7.12 1.96
C LEU A 312 2.22 8.07 0.77
N ARG A 313 3.31 8.24 0.05
CA ARG A 313 3.26 8.71 -1.34
C ARG A 313 3.70 7.57 -2.22
N LEU A 314 2.74 7.00 -2.93
CA LEU A 314 3.01 5.92 -3.85
C LEU A 314 3.88 6.46 -4.99
N PRO A 315 4.84 5.66 -5.51
CA PRO A 315 5.43 5.99 -6.79
C PRO A 315 4.27 6.06 -7.77
N VAL A 316 4.06 7.23 -8.37
CA VAL A 316 3.27 7.28 -9.60
C VAL A 316 3.95 6.27 -10.50
N ALA A 317 3.20 5.33 -11.07
CA ALA A 317 3.71 4.54 -12.18
C ALA A 317 4.01 5.55 -13.29
N THR A 318 5.18 6.18 -13.22
CA THR A 318 5.72 6.96 -14.30
C THR A 318 6.04 5.90 -15.31
N THR A 319 5.05 5.64 -16.15
CA THR A 319 5.30 5.39 -17.54
C THR A 319 6.09 6.59 -18.08
N SER A 320 7.36 6.71 -17.69
CA SER A 320 8.24 7.74 -18.21
C SER A 320 8.30 7.46 -19.70
N GLU A 321 7.62 8.29 -20.47
CA GLU A 321 7.85 8.38 -21.89
C GLU A 321 9.32 8.70 -22.04
N VAL A 322 10.04 7.82 -22.71
CA VAL A 322 11.45 8.02 -22.98
C VAL A 322 11.69 7.94 -24.46
N THR A 323 12.76 8.58 -24.86
CA THR A 323 13.38 8.33 -26.15
C THR A 323 14.59 7.44 -25.91
N LEU A 324 14.74 6.37 -26.69
CA LEU A 324 15.90 5.48 -26.61
C LEU A 324 16.95 5.94 -27.61
N VAL A 325 18.04 6.52 -27.10
CA VAL A 325 19.13 7.07 -27.90
C VAL A 325 20.28 6.07 -27.98
N ASN A 326 20.73 5.75 -29.19
CA ASN A 326 21.85 4.83 -29.41
C ASN A 326 23.20 5.50 -29.12
N ARG A 327 24.10 4.77 -28.44
CA ARG A 327 25.42 5.29 -28.00
C ARG A 327 26.34 5.65 -29.16
N ALA A 328 26.36 4.84 -30.21
CA ALA A 328 27.27 5.07 -31.34
C ALA A 328 26.87 6.27 -32.20
N THR A 329 25.57 6.54 -32.32
CA THR A 329 25.05 7.49 -33.32
C THR A 329 24.39 8.73 -32.73
N GLY A 330 23.96 8.69 -31.46
CA GLY A 330 23.13 9.73 -30.87
C GLY A 330 21.72 9.81 -31.46
N LYS A 331 21.33 8.83 -32.29
CA LYS A 331 20.02 8.75 -32.94
C LYS A 331 19.04 7.90 -32.13
N CYS A 332 17.77 8.05 -32.45
CA CYS A 332 16.67 7.53 -31.66
C CYS A 332 16.08 6.25 -32.27
N LEU A 333 15.64 5.34 -31.41
CA LEU A 333 14.82 4.19 -31.82
C LEU A 333 13.46 4.69 -32.31
N ASP A 334 13.17 4.43 -33.57
CA ASP A 334 12.06 4.98 -34.34
C ASP A 334 11.26 3.84 -34.99
N VAL A 335 9.93 3.96 -35.00
CA VAL A 335 9.07 3.16 -35.88
C VAL A 335 8.93 3.88 -37.21
N TYR A 336 9.47 3.28 -38.28
CA TYR A 336 9.60 3.92 -39.58
C TYR A 336 8.29 4.51 -40.10
N ALA A 337 8.43 5.73 -40.64
CA ALA A 337 7.34 6.51 -41.22
C ALA A 337 6.14 6.72 -40.29
N SER A 338 6.35 6.65 -38.96
CA SER A 338 5.28 6.71 -37.95
C SER A 338 4.16 5.70 -38.19
N SER A 339 4.52 4.55 -38.77
CA SER A 339 3.56 3.52 -39.15
C SER A 339 2.77 3.01 -37.94
N LEU A 340 1.48 2.76 -38.13
CA LEU A 340 0.59 2.24 -37.09
C LEU A 340 0.31 0.74 -37.24
N VAL A 341 0.85 0.08 -38.27
CA VAL A 341 0.56 -1.32 -38.58
C VAL A 341 1.54 -2.29 -37.92
N ASP A 342 1.06 -3.50 -37.66
CA ASP A 342 1.91 -4.62 -37.23
C ASP A 342 2.95 -4.94 -38.29
N GLY A 343 4.17 -5.26 -37.84
CA GLY A 343 5.30 -5.58 -38.70
C GLY A 343 6.09 -4.37 -39.22
N ALA A 344 5.70 -3.14 -38.87
CA ALA A 344 6.49 -1.96 -39.23
C ALA A 344 7.88 -2.02 -38.57
N ASP A 345 8.91 -1.72 -39.36
CA ASP A 345 10.30 -1.85 -38.93
C ASP A 345 10.65 -0.85 -37.82
N ALA A 346 11.50 -1.28 -36.89
CA ALA A 346 12.09 -0.42 -35.88
C ALA A 346 13.55 -0.14 -36.29
N GLY A 347 13.96 1.12 -36.27
CA GLY A 347 15.30 1.49 -36.69
C GLY A 347 15.78 2.81 -36.13
N LEU A 348 16.94 3.26 -36.61
CA LEU A 348 17.50 4.54 -36.24
C LEU A 348 16.93 5.66 -37.09
N TRP A 349 16.60 6.75 -36.41
CA TRP A 349 16.30 8.02 -37.04
C TRP A 349 16.82 9.19 -36.21
N THR A 350 17.14 10.30 -36.88
CA THR A 350 17.47 11.56 -36.21
C THR A 350 16.37 11.93 -35.23
N CYS A 351 16.75 12.16 -33.97
CA CYS A 351 15.82 12.47 -32.90
C CYS A 351 15.05 13.75 -33.21
N ASN A 352 13.73 13.66 -33.32
CA ASN A 352 12.83 14.75 -33.67
C ASN A 352 11.66 14.92 -32.67
N GLY A 353 11.58 14.06 -31.65
CA GLY A 353 10.56 14.13 -30.60
C GLY A 353 9.17 13.62 -31.01
N GLY A 354 9.03 13.10 -32.23
CA GLY A 354 7.81 12.50 -32.73
C GLY A 354 7.33 11.32 -31.88
N ALA A 355 6.01 11.11 -31.83
CA ALA A 355 5.43 10.03 -31.01
C ALA A 355 5.91 8.63 -31.44
N ASN A 356 6.35 8.46 -32.68
CA ASN A 356 6.95 7.23 -33.20
C ASN A 356 8.37 6.97 -32.68
N GLN A 357 9.01 7.94 -32.02
CA GLN A 357 10.30 7.83 -31.33
C GLN A 357 10.16 7.78 -29.81
N ARG A 358 8.95 8.00 -29.28
CA ARG A 358 8.68 7.96 -27.84
C ARG A 358 8.14 6.60 -27.44
N TRP A 359 8.71 6.07 -26.37
CA TRP A 359 8.45 4.74 -25.87
C TRP A 359 8.04 4.81 -24.42
N ARG A 360 7.02 4.03 -24.09
CA ARG A 360 6.62 3.76 -22.73
C ARG A 360 7.22 2.44 -22.29
N ILE A 361 8.03 2.45 -21.25
CA ILE A 361 8.60 1.23 -20.68
C ILE A 361 7.68 0.77 -19.55
N ASP A 362 6.90 -0.26 -19.80
CA ASP A 362 6.01 -0.88 -18.80
C ASP A 362 6.68 -2.16 -18.28
N GLU A 363 6.56 -2.45 -16.98
CA GLU A 363 6.93 -3.78 -16.48
C GLU A 363 6.05 -4.89 -17.11
N ALA A 364 6.67 -6.03 -17.37
CA ALA A 364 6.09 -7.25 -17.89
C ALA A 364 6.46 -8.44 -16.98
N ALA A 365 5.81 -9.59 -17.19
CA ALA A 365 5.97 -10.74 -16.31
C ALA A 365 7.45 -11.18 -16.13
N GLY A 366 7.81 -11.54 -14.90
CA GLY A 366 9.13 -12.06 -14.55
C GLY A 366 10.23 -11.00 -14.41
N GLY A 367 9.89 -9.76 -14.07
CA GLY A 367 10.87 -8.67 -13.90
C GLY A 367 11.44 -8.13 -15.22
N ASN A 368 10.76 -8.40 -16.34
CA ASN A 368 11.12 -7.89 -17.65
C ASN A 368 10.26 -6.67 -18.00
N TYR A 369 10.45 -6.12 -19.19
CA TYR A 369 9.73 -4.94 -19.65
C TYR A 369 9.14 -5.14 -21.03
N ARG A 370 8.09 -4.40 -21.34
CA ARG A 370 7.62 -4.17 -22.71
C ARG A 370 7.80 -2.69 -23.04
N LEU A 371 8.21 -2.42 -24.27
CA LEU A 371 8.39 -1.06 -24.77
C LEU A 371 7.25 -0.76 -25.73
N ILE A 372 6.36 0.15 -25.35
CA ILE A 372 5.17 0.50 -26.13
C ILE A 372 5.43 1.81 -26.87
N ASN A 373 5.33 1.78 -28.19
CA ASN A 373 5.43 2.98 -29.02
C ASN A 373 4.23 3.89 -28.80
N LEU A 374 4.46 5.18 -28.60
CA LEU A 374 3.39 6.12 -28.27
C LEU A 374 2.48 6.44 -29.45
N ALA A 375 2.98 6.43 -30.68
CA ALA A 375 2.16 6.69 -31.87
C ALA A 375 1.16 5.56 -32.13
N SER A 376 1.60 4.30 -32.01
CA SER A 376 0.83 3.13 -32.43
C SER A 376 0.21 2.33 -31.29
N SER A 377 0.62 2.56 -30.05
CA SER A 377 0.32 1.73 -28.88
C SER A 377 0.75 0.26 -29.01
N LYS A 378 1.71 -0.03 -29.90
CA LYS A 378 2.24 -1.38 -30.16
C LYS A 378 3.57 -1.62 -29.45
N ALA A 379 3.88 -2.89 -29.21
CA ALA A 379 5.09 -3.28 -28.51
C ALA A 379 6.28 -3.44 -29.47
N LEU A 380 7.49 -3.17 -28.98
CA LEU A 380 8.73 -3.57 -29.62
C LEU A 380 8.82 -5.11 -29.66
N ASP A 381 8.91 -5.66 -30.85
CA ASP A 381 8.68 -7.07 -31.19
C ASP A 381 9.84 -7.62 -32.04
N VAL A 382 10.14 -8.91 -31.86
CA VAL A 382 11.08 -9.61 -32.73
C VAL A 382 10.31 -10.39 -33.78
N ASN A 383 10.61 -10.13 -35.06
CA ASN A 383 9.86 -10.71 -36.17
C ASN A 383 9.80 -12.23 -36.12
N GLY A 384 8.56 -12.76 -36.11
CA GLY A 384 8.30 -14.20 -36.04
C GLY A 384 8.85 -14.89 -34.78
N CYS A 385 9.16 -14.12 -33.73
CA CYS A 385 9.93 -14.59 -32.57
C CYS A 385 11.24 -15.31 -32.96
N GLY A 386 11.89 -14.89 -34.04
CA GLY A 386 13.17 -15.47 -34.47
C GLY A 386 14.27 -15.30 -33.44
N THR A 387 15.24 -16.22 -33.43
CA THR A 387 16.38 -16.22 -32.50
C THR A 387 17.73 -16.10 -33.20
N ALA A 388 17.75 -16.03 -34.53
CA ALA A 388 18.98 -15.91 -35.31
C ALA A 388 19.53 -14.48 -35.29
N ASP A 389 20.85 -14.35 -35.46
CA ASP A 389 21.47 -13.05 -35.69
C ASP A 389 20.93 -12.47 -37.00
N GLY A 390 20.62 -11.18 -36.99
CA GLY A 390 19.99 -10.49 -38.11
C GLY A 390 18.46 -10.55 -38.11
N THR A 391 17.82 -11.19 -37.13
CA THR A 391 16.35 -11.18 -37.04
C THR A 391 15.87 -9.75 -36.82
N LYS A 392 15.01 -9.26 -37.72
CA LYS A 392 14.43 -7.91 -37.67
C LYS A 392 13.69 -7.65 -36.34
N ILE A 393 13.91 -6.46 -35.77
CA ILE A 393 13.07 -5.91 -34.69
C ILE A 393 12.06 -4.96 -35.32
N GLN A 394 10.80 -5.06 -34.90
CA GLN A 394 9.66 -4.37 -35.47
C GLN A 394 8.70 -3.93 -34.36
N GLN A 395 7.56 -3.35 -34.71
CA GLN A 395 6.44 -3.25 -33.79
C GLN A 395 5.37 -4.32 -34.10
N TRP A 396 4.66 -4.76 -33.07
CA TRP A 396 3.49 -5.61 -33.21
C TRP A 396 2.51 -5.38 -32.06
N SER A 397 1.23 -5.67 -32.29
CA SER A 397 0.20 -5.74 -31.25
C SER A 397 0.68 -6.56 -30.05
N TRP A 398 0.35 -6.14 -28.83
CA TRP A 398 0.84 -6.84 -27.64
C TRP A 398 0.22 -8.24 -27.52
N LEU A 399 1.05 -9.27 -27.71
CA LEU A 399 0.71 -10.69 -27.62
C LEU A 399 1.09 -11.31 -26.27
N ASN A 400 1.80 -10.56 -25.43
CA ASN A 400 2.27 -11.02 -24.12
C ASN A 400 3.12 -12.31 -24.17
N ASN A 401 3.94 -12.46 -25.21
CA ASN A 401 4.87 -13.57 -25.37
C ASN A 401 6.32 -13.15 -25.02
N ALA A 402 7.25 -14.10 -25.02
CA ALA A 402 8.65 -13.84 -24.67
C ALA A 402 9.39 -12.96 -25.69
N CYS A 403 8.97 -12.93 -26.95
CA CYS A 403 9.69 -12.20 -28.00
C CYS A 403 9.35 -10.70 -28.06
N GLN A 404 8.36 -10.26 -27.28
CA GLN A 404 8.02 -8.85 -27.02
C GLN A 404 8.47 -8.36 -25.65
N ARG A 405 9.17 -9.21 -24.88
CA ARG A 405 9.68 -8.86 -23.55
C ARG A 405 11.19 -8.65 -23.62
N TRP A 406 11.63 -7.64 -22.89
CA TRP A 406 13.01 -7.16 -22.92
C TRP A 406 13.52 -6.99 -21.50
N SER A 407 14.74 -7.47 -21.24
CA SER A 407 15.50 -7.11 -20.06
C SER A 407 16.32 -5.86 -20.39
N LEU A 408 16.19 -4.82 -19.55
CA LEU A 408 16.99 -3.60 -19.63
C LEU A 408 18.18 -3.80 -18.70
N ILE A 409 19.35 -4.06 -19.27
CA ILE A 409 20.54 -4.45 -18.50
C ILE A 409 21.55 -3.32 -18.58
N ASP A 410 21.87 -2.73 -17.43
CA ASP A 410 22.90 -1.70 -17.31
C ASP A 410 24.25 -2.20 -17.83
N THR A 411 24.96 -1.30 -18.51
CA THR A 411 26.33 -1.53 -18.99
C THR A 411 27.29 -0.65 -18.20
N GLU A 412 27.52 0.60 -18.63
CA GLU A 412 28.32 1.60 -17.91
C GLU A 412 27.75 3.00 -18.13
N ASP A 413 28.04 3.96 -17.23
CA ASP A 413 27.76 5.40 -17.40
C ASP A 413 26.33 5.76 -17.84
N GLY A 414 25.32 5.02 -17.35
CA GLY A 414 23.91 5.26 -17.67
C GLY A 414 23.48 4.76 -19.06
N TRP A 415 24.29 3.91 -19.69
CA TRP A 415 23.94 3.15 -20.89
C TRP A 415 23.47 1.75 -20.52
N MET A 416 22.57 1.20 -21.34
CA MET A 416 22.00 -0.13 -21.18
C MET A 416 21.97 -0.90 -22.50
N ARG A 417 21.88 -2.22 -22.42
CA ARG A 417 21.48 -3.07 -23.55
C ARG A 417 20.03 -3.52 -23.38
N LEU A 418 19.31 -3.62 -24.48
CA LEU A 418 17.97 -4.19 -24.53
C LEU A 418 18.10 -5.65 -24.95
N GLU A 419 18.02 -6.58 -24.00
CA GLU A 419 18.15 -8.01 -24.24
C GLU A 419 16.77 -8.65 -24.39
N ASN A 420 16.51 -9.34 -25.49
CA ASN A 420 15.25 -9.99 -25.76
C ASN A 420 15.13 -11.30 -24.97
N VAL A 421 14.04 -11.45 -24.22
CA VAL A 421 13.83 -12.58 -23.31
C VAL A 421 13.74 -13.92 -24.05
N ASN A 422 13.23 -13.94 -25.28
CA ASN A 422 13.10 -15.18 -26.06
C ASN A 422 14.44 -15.71 -26.59
N SER A 423 15.36 -14.81 -26.97
CA SER A 423 16.59 -15.18 -27.67
C SER A 423 17.87 -15.01 -26.85
N GLY A 424 17.85 -14.20 -25.79
CA GLY A 424 19.05 -13.76 -25.07
C GLY A 424 19.95 -12.81 -25.89
N LYS A 425 19.45 -12.31 -27.04
CA LYS A 425 20.17 -11.40 -27.94
C LYS A 425 19.73 -9.97 -27.76
N VAL A 426 20.53 -9.04 -28.25
CA VAL A 426 20.31 -7.60 -27.99
C VAL A 426 19.77 -6.85 -29.20
N ALA A 427 19.13 -5.72 -28.96
CA ALA A 427 18.81 -4.74 -29.99
C ALA A 427 20.09 -4.06 -30.51
N ASP A 428 20.47 -4.39 -31.74
CA ASP A 428 21.68 -4.00 -32.44
C ASP A 428 21.34 -3.12 -33.63
N VAL A 429 22.04 -1.99 -33.77
CA VAL A 429 21.98 -1.18 -34.99
C VAL A 429 22.76 -1.91 -36.08
N ALA A 430 22.07 -2.32 -37.14
CA ALA A 430 22.64 -3.15 -38.18
C ALA A 430 23.96 -2.58 -38.73
N ASP A 431 25.01 -3.39 -38.62
CA ASP A 431 26.36 -3.08 -39.11
C ASP A 431 26.93 -1.76 -38.56
N CYS A 432 26.43 -1.34 -37.38
CA CYS A 432 26.67 -0.04 -36.77
C CYS A 432 26.44 1.15 -37.75
N GLY A 433 25.47 1.02 -38.65
CA GLY A 433 25.13 2.06 -39.62
C GLY A 433 24.71 3.39 -38.97
N THR A 434 25.05 4.51 -39.64
CA THR A 434 24.84 5.86 -39.10
C THR A 434 23.74 6.64 -39.82
N THR A 435 23.18 6.10 -40.90
CA THR A 435 22.13 6.77 -41.70
C THR A 435 20.75 6.58 -41.08
N ASP A 436 19.88 7.58 -41.24
CA ASP A 436 18.45 7.41 -40.97
C ASP A 436 17.91 6.32 -41.91
N GLY A 437 17.17 5.34 -41.41
CA GLY A 437 16.88 4.15 -42.20
C GLY A 437 17.65 2.90 -41.80
N THR A 438 18.66 3.01 -40.92
CA THR A 438 19.39 1.82 -40.45
C THR A 438 18.48 0.98 -39.54
N THR A 439 18.16 -0.25 -39.95
CA THR A 439 17.31 -1.16 -39.18
C THR A 439 17.97 -1.56 -37.85
N VAL A 440 17.15 -1.79 -36.84
CA VAL A 440 17.57 -2.40 -35.59
C VAL A 440 17.17 -3.87 -35.62
N ARG A 441 18.10 -4.76 -35.29
CA ARG A 441 17.96 -6.22 -35.41
C ARG A 441 18.43 -6.92 -34.14
N LEU A 442 18.09 -8.18 -33.98
CA LEU A 442 18.73 -9.03 -32.98
C LEU A 442 20.15 -9.36 -33.41
N TRP A 443 21.08 -9.26 -32.47
CA TRP A 443 22.43 -9.74 -32.64
C TRP A 443 23.00 -10.26 -31.33
N ALA A 444 23.98 -11.16 -31.40
CA ALA A 444 24.78 -11.55 -30.24
C ALA A 444 25.39 -10.30 -29.55
N TRP A 445 25.46 -10.32 -28.23
CA TRP A 445 26.08 -9.23 -27.47
C TRP A 445 27.59 -9.17 -27.74
N LEU A 446 28.04 -8.10 -28.37
CA LEU A 446 29.44 -7.82 -28.72
C LEU A 446 30.06 -6.74 -27.81
N ASN A 447 29.28 -6.14 -26.91
CA ASN A 447 29.70 -5.03 -26.06
C ASN A 447 30.29 -3.84 -26.84
N ASN A 448 29.70 -3.53 -27.99
CA ASN A 448 30.06 -2.35 -28.77
C ASN A 448 29.03 -1.22 -28.54
N TYR A 449 29.33 -0.01 -29.02
CA TYR A 449 28.45 1.14 -28.83
C TYR A 449 27.17 1.10 -29.67
N CYS A 450 27.13 0.33 -30.76
CA CYS A 450 25.92 0.26 -31.58
C CYS A 450 24.84 -0.68 -31.01
N GLN A 451 25.16 -1.40 -29.93
CA GLN A 451 24.24 -2.22 -29.13
C GLN A 451 23.82 -1.59 -27.80
N GLN A 452 24.23 -0.34 -27.55
CA GLN A 452 23.99 0.34 -26.28
C GLN A 452 23.05 1.53 -26.48
N TRP A 453 22.16 1.71 -25.52
CA TRP A 453 21.05 2.65 -25.56
C TRP A 453 20.98 3.43 -24.24
N GLN A 454 20.49 4.66 -24.32
CA GLN A 454 20.20 5.48 -23.15
C GLN A 454 18.75 5.95 -23.23
N ALA A 455 17.99 5.76 -22.16
CA ALA A 455 16.67 6.33 -22.04
C ALA A 455 16.80 7.81 -21.65
N ARG A 456 16.15 8.70 -22.41
CA ARG A 456 16.09 10.14 -22.14
C ARG A 456 14.64 10.59 -22.03
N SER A 457 14.32 11.36 -21.00
CA SER A 457 13.03 12.01 -20.78
C SER A 457 12.86 13.26 -21.64
#